data_AF-A0A3E0VWE3-F1
#
_entry.id   AF-A0A3E0VWE3-F1
#
_cell.length_a   1.000
_cell.length_b   1.000
_cell.length_c   1.000
_cell.angle_alpha   90.00
_cell.angle_beta   90.00
_cell.angle_gamma   90.00
#
_symmetry.space_group_name_H-M   'P 1'
#
loop_
_entity.id
_entity.type
_entity.pdbx_description
1 polymer ?
#
loop_
_entity_poly.entity_id
_entity_poly.type
_entity_poly.pdbx_seq_one_letter_code
_entity_poly.pdbx_strand_id
1 'polypeptide(L)'
;MTKKLEDTLAAEGNAAEAAESALTPPARADVMVSRSHDRARTVQIRLNDSELAELNELAAHRSLPVPTIARQLLFQSLTTEENLEAHPPSGA
;
A
#
# COMPACT_ATOMS: atom_id res chain seq x y z
N MET A 1 -5.68 -47.04 27.10
CA MET A 1 -6.87 -46.18 26.92
C MET A 1 -6.49 -44.78 26.44
N THR A 2 -5.45 -44.14 26.99
CA THR A 2 -4.90 -42.84 26.56
C THR A 2 -4.44 -42.82 25.09
N LYS A 3 -3.66 -43.82 24.66
CA LYS A 3 -3.16 -43.91 23.29
C LYS A 3 -4.25 -43.88 22.21
N LYS A 4 -5.37 -44.58 22.46
CA LYS A 4 -6.51 -44.61 21.53
C LYS A 4 -7.19 -43.24 21.38
N LEU A 5 -7.17 -42.42 22.43
CA LEU A 5 -7.75 -41.06 22.41
C LEU A 5 -6.84 -40.07 21.68
N GLU A 6 -5.53 -40.16 21.93
CA GLU A 6 -4.50 -39.39 21.23
C GLU A 6 -4.53 -39.68 19.72
N ASP A 7 -4.63 -40.96 19.36
CA ASP A 7 -4.71 -41.40 17.96
C ASP A 7 -5.99 -40.87 17.27
N THR A 8 -7.13 -40.85 17.97
CA THR A 8 -8.38 -40.30 17.39
C THR A 8 -8.32 -38.79 17.21
N LEU A 9 -7.72 -38.06 18.16
CA LEU A 9 -7.64 -36.61 18.11
C LEU A 9 -6.68 -36.15 16.99
N ALA A 10 -5.56 -36.86 16.83
CA ALA A 10 -4.64 -36.62 15.71
C ALA A 10 -5.27 -36.93 14.35
N ALA A 11 -6.08 -38.00 14.26
CA ALA A 11 -6.80 -38.33 13.04
C ALA A 11 -7.86 -37.27 12.69
N GLU A 12 -8.60 -36.76 13.67
CA GLU A 12 -9.60 -35.71 13.48
C GLU A 12 -8.95 -34.36 13.09
N GLY A 13 -7.86 -33.97 13.74
CA GLY A 13 -7.10 -32.77 13.40
C GLY A 13 -6.59 -32.81 11.96
N ASN A 14 -5.99 -33.93 11.54
CA ASN A 14 -5.54 -34.11 10.16
C ASN A 14 -6.70 -34.07 9.15
N ALA A 15 -7.86 -34.62 9.51
CA ALA A 15 -9.04 -34.58 8.66
C ALA A 15 -9.62 -33.17 8.51
N ALA A 16 -9.62 -32.36 9.57
CA ALA A 16 -10.09 -30.98 9.55
C ALA A 16 -9.20 -30.07 8.69
N GLU A 17 -7.87 -30.14 8.87
CA GLU A 17 -6.89 -29.37 8.10
C GLU A 17 -6.93 -29.73 6.59
N ALA A 18 -7.08 -31.02 6.28
CA ALA A 18 -7.25 -31.48 4.90
C ALA A 18 -8.57 -30.99 4.28
N ALA A 19 -9.65 -30.93 5.07
CA ALA A 19 -10.94 -30.42 4.61
C ALA A 19 -10.92 -28.91 4.36
N GLU A 20 -10.21 -28.13 5.17
CA GLU A 20 -10.04 -26.68 4.96
C GLU A 20 -9.18 -26.39 3.71
N SER A 21 -8.10 -27.14 3.51
CA SER A 21 -7.27 -27.03 2.29
C SER A 21 -8.02 -27.43 1.01
N ALA A 22 -8.99 -28.34 1.11
CA ALA A 22 -9.87 -28.73 0.02
C ALA A 22 -11.04 -27.75 -0.19
N LEU A 23 -11.28 -26.85 0.78
CA LEU A 23 -12.31 -25.83 0.68
C LEU A 23 -11.80 -24.70 -0.23
N THR A 24 -12.20 -24.75 -1.49
CA THR A 24 -12.22 -23.54 -2.33
C THR A 24 -13.62 -22.94 -2.21
N PRO A 25 -13.92 -22.12 -1.19
CA PRO A 25 -15.22 -21.47 -1.14
C PRO A 25 -15.40 -20.68 -2.43
N PRO A 26 -16.58 -20.72 -3.06
CA PRO A 26 -16.84 -19.88 -4.22
C PRO A 26 -16.57 -18.44 -3.80
N ALA A 27 -15.78 -17.73 -4.60
CA ALA A 27 -15.54 -16.31 -4.36
C ALA A 27 -16.91 -15.63 -4.22
N ARG A 28 -17.16 -15.00 -3.06
CA ARG A 28 -18.39 -14.23 -2.84
C ARG A 28 -18.38 -13.04 -3.79
N ALA A 29 -18.94 -13.23 -4.98
CA ALA A 29 -19.04 -12.21 -6.02
C ALA A 29 -20.06 -11.12 -5.67
N ASP A 30 -20.89 -11.36 -4.66
CA ASP A 30 -21.92 -10.48 -4.12
C ASP A 30 -21.41 -9.54 -3.00
N VAL A 31 -20.17 -9.73 -2.52
CA VAL A 31 -19.62 -8.95 -1.40
C VAL A 31 -18.46 -8.07 -1.87
N MET A 32 -18.68 -6.76 -1.85
CA MET A 32 -17.62 -5.77 -2.05
C MET A 32 -16.89 -5.50 -0.73
N VAL A 33 -15.63 -5.92 -0.63
CA VAL A 33 -14.76 -5.54 0.49
C VAL A 33 -14.27 -4.11 0.28
N SER A 34 -15.00 -3.14 0.82
CA SER A 34 -14.54 -1.75 0.90
C SER A 34 -13.54 -1.61 2.04
N ARG A 35 -12.23 -1.61 1.74
CA ARG A 35 -11.23 -1.09 2.68
C ARG A 35 -11.38 0.43 2.70
N SER A 36 -11.88 0.97 3.81
CA SER A 36 -12.01 2.42 3.99
C SER A 36 -10.63 3.06 3.87
N HIS A 37 -10.28 3.57 2.69
CA HIS A 37 -9.10 4.41 2.51
C HIS A 37 -9.33 5.70 3.30
N ASP A 38 -8.29 6.14 4.00
CA ASP A 38 -8.33 7.39 4.75
C ASP A 38 -8.74 8.54 3.82
N ARG A 39 -9.52 9.50 4.32
CA ARG A 39 -10.10 10.56 3.47
C ARG A 39 -8.95 11.36 2.84
N ALA A 40 -8.79 11.25 1.53
CA ALA A 40 -7.85 12.08 0.78
C ALA A 40 -8.18 13.56 1.05
N ARG A 41 -7.18 14.32 1.55
CA ARG A 41 -7.30 15.76 1.76
C ARG A 41 -6.85 16.49 0.50
N THR A 42 -7.56 17.55 0.14
CA THR A 42 -7.23 18.39 -1.03
C THR A 42 -6.28 19.51 -0.64
N VAL A 43 -5.19 19.65 -1.38
CA VAL A 43 -4.26 20.78 -1.30
C VAL A 43 -4.37 21.59 -2.59
N GLN A 44 -4.51 22.91 -2.48
CA GLN A 44 -4.52 23.81 -3.64
C GLN A 44 -3.14 24.44 -3.82
N ILE A 45 -2.56 24.29 -5.01
CA ILE A 45 -1.25 24.86 -5.37
C ILE A 45 -1.49 25.94 -6.41
N ARG A 46 -0.92 27.13 -6.18
CA ARG A 46 -0.97 28.23 -7.14
C ARG A 46 0.28 28.17 -8.01
N LEU A 47 0.06 28.05 -9.31
CA LEU A 47 1.09 28.08 -10.35
C LEU A 47 0.74 29.19 -11.34
N ASN A 48 1.74 29.82 -11.94
CA ASN A 48 1.53 30.63 -13.13
C ASN A 48 1.33 29.74 -14.37
N ASP A 49 0.95 30.36 -15.50
CA ASP A 49 0.62 29.62 -16.72
C ASP A 49 1.81 28.81 -17.27
N SER A 50 3.03 29.34 -17.17
CA SER A 50 4.25 28.64 -17.59
C SER A 50 4.55 27.43 -16.71
N GLU A 51 4.49 27.58 -15.40
CA GLU A 51 4.73 26.50 -14.43
C GLU A 51 3.71 25.37 -14.58
N LEU A 52 2.44 25.72 -14.83
CA LEU A 52 1.40 24.73 -15.08
C LEU A 52 1.63 24.00 -16.41
N ALA A 53 2.09 24.70 -17.45
CA ALA A 53 2.41 24.10 -18.74
C ALA A 53 3.57 23.09 -18.61
N GLU A 54 4.65 23.46 -17.92
CA GLU A 54 5.80 22.56 -17.65
C GLU A 54 5.37 21.32 -16.87
N LEU A 55 4.53 21.50 -15.84
CA LEU A 55 4.02 20.39 -15.04
C LEU A 55 3.14 19.43 -15.88
N ASN A 56 2.32 19.97 -16.77
CA ASN A 56 1.49 19.18 -17.69
C ASN A 56 2.36 18.40 -18.70
N GLU A 57 3.40 19.02 -19.25
CA GLU A 57 4.32 18.37 -20.17
C GLU A 57 5.05 17.21 -19.49
N LEU A 58 5.54 17.42 -18.27
CA LEU A 58 6.20 16.38 -17.48
C LEU A 58 5.24 15.21 -17.17
N ALA A 59 3.97 15.52 -16.85
CA ALA A 59 2.94 14.53 -16.62
C ALA A 59 2.63 13.70 -17.87
N ALA A 60 2.51 14.36 -19.03
CA ALA A 60 2.32 13.70 -20.32
C ALA A 60 3.49 12.79 -20.68
N HIS A 61 4.72 13.28 -20.55
CA HIS A 61 5.93 12.50 -20.83
C HIS A 61 6.02 11.23 -19.96
N ARG A 62 5.59 11.31 -18.70
CA ARG A 62 5.59 10.16 -17.77
C ARG A 62 4.31 9.33 -17.82
N SER A 63 3.32 9.72 -18.64
CA SER A 63 1.99 9.08 -18.69
C SER A 63 1.34 8.96 -17.31
N LEU A 64 1.50 9.97 -16.46
CA LEU A 64 0.96 10.02 -15.11
C LEU A 64 0.06 11.23 -14.92
N PRO A 65 -0.96 11.16 -14.03
CA PRO A 65 -1.77 12.32 -13.69
C PRO A 65 -0.94 13.45 -13.08
N VAL A 66 -1.28 14.69 -13.41
CA VAL A 66 -0.66 15.90 -12.86
C VAL A 66 -0.59 15.89 -11.31
N PRO A 67 -1.66 15.50 -10.57
CA PRO A 67 -1.59 15.44 -9.11
C PRO A 67 -0.58 14.40 -8.60
N THR A 68 -0.35 13.31 -9.34
CA THR A 68 0.63 12.28 -8.99
C THR A 68 2.04 12.83 -9.12
N ILE A 69 2.33 13.54 -10.23
CA ILE A 69 3.62 14.20 -10.42
C ILE A 69 3.84 15.29 -9.36
N ALA A 70 2.84 16.16 -9.14
CA ALA A 70 2.91 17.21 -8.12
C ALA A 70 3.18 16.63 -6.73
N ARG A 71 2.47 15.56 -6.34
CA ARG A 71 2.71 14.84 -5.09
C ARG A 71 4.14 14.31 -5.02
N GLN A 72 4.63 13.66 -6.08
CA GLN A 72 5.98 13.11 -6.10
C GLN A 72 7.05 14.19 -5.89
N LEU A 73 6.94 15.31 -6.59
CA LEU A 73 7.87 16.43 -6.45
C LEU A 73 7.86 17.01 -5.03
N LEU A 74 6.67 17.18 -4.44
CA LEU A 74 6.52 17.62 -3.05
C LEU A 74 7.18 16.66 -2.06
N PHE A 75 7.01 15.34 -2.23
CA PHE A 75 7.65 14.38 -1.33
C PHE A 75 9.18 14.36 -1.50
N GLN A 76 9.68 14.49 -2.73
CA GLN A 76 11.13 14.55 -2.98
C GLN A 76 11.79 15.74 -2.27
N SER A 77 11.15 16.92 -2.28
CA SER A 77 11.67 18.08 -1.56
C SER A 77 11.67 17.87 -0.04
N LEU A 78 10.59 17.34 0.52
CA LEU A 78 10.49 17.09 1.97
C LEU A 78 11.53 16.08 2.48
N THR A 79 11.76 14.99 1.73
CA THR A 79 12.77 13.98 2.10
C THR A 79 14.20 14.51 2.06
N THR A 80 14.45 15.57 1.30
CA THR A 80 15.77 16.20 1.23
C THR A 80 16.03 17.03 2.50
N GLU A 81 15.02 17.73 3.01
CA GLU A 81 15.14 18.55 4.23
C GLU A 81 15.29 17.69 5.49
N GLU A 82 14.57 16.57 5.59
CA GLU A 82 14.67 15.64 6.74
C GLU A 82 16.08 15.03 6.85
N ASN A 83 16.78 14.88 5.72
CA ASN A 83 18.15 14.36 5.67
C ASN A 83 19.21 15.43 6.04
N LEU A 84 18.92 16.73 5.87
CA LEU A 84 19.79 17.81 6.34
C LEU A 84 19.77 17.96 7.86
N GLU A 85 18.63 17.67 8.50
CA GLU A 85 18.49 17.75 9.97
C GLU A 85 19.05 16.50 10.69
N ALA A 86 19.19 15.38 9.96
CA ALA A 86 19.61 14.09 10.50
C ALA A 86 21.13 13.80 10.48
N HIS A 87 21.98 14.71 9.99
CA HIS A 87 23.43 14.46 9.92
C HIS A 87 24.29 15.65 10.40
N PRO A 88 24.82 15.65 11.65
CA PRO A 88 25.98 16.47 11.94
C PRO A 88 27.20 15.94 11.15
N PRO A 89 28.11 16.81 10.68
CA PRO A 89 29.32 16.38 9.98
C PRO A 89 30.18 15.54 10.93
N SER A 90 30.23 14.23 10.68
CA SER A 90 31.14 13.33 11.36
C SER A 90 32.55 13.50 10.78
N GLY A 91 33.33 14.36 11.42
CA GLY A 91 34.77 14.14 11.66
C GLY A 91 35.72 14.44 10.50
N ALA A 92 36.48 15.52 10.67
CA ALA A 92 37.86 15.65 10.23
C ALA A 92 38.80 14.71 11.00
#